data_AF-A0A336LZP9-F1
#
_entry.id   AF-A0A336LZP9-F1
#
_cell.length_a   1.000
_cell.length_b   1.000
_cell.length_c   1.000
_cell.angle_alpha   90.00
_cell.angle_beta   90.00
_cell.angle_gamma   90.00
#
_symmetry.space_group_name_H-M   'P 1'
#
loop_
_entity.id
_entity.type
_entity.pdbx_description
1 polymer ?
#
loop_
_entity_poly.entity_id
_entity_poly.type
_entity_poly.pdbx_seq_one_letter_code
_entity_poly.pdbx_strand_id
1 'polypeptide(L)'
;MEEQSAFVKDLYDMYEKGEWRKILKLGQSNASEETKKYHWCWPYEQDLKDLKSELDKLGVKSLCSIGCGTGILEWCLNKCTGMEVKGIEVDEFYWVSANAPKPFINLEFAKRKLPSSYLGTACTRLPNYGLLFCYFNNPRAFKDYVRYFIGNYLIMIGPSLKTPPEKHVDPMPEEPDFETPKLWVKAWNTFSKTKPFIDLKILKRRLSNSPLNNLLSRSRDEALLFCYFNNPDAFKSYIKYFYGDYVIIIGPPLKSKTKRSNPMPETPNFENPALWFKVYQREIGRDNDVCVIWKYNPSSAILRKNSIV
;
A
#
# COMPACT_ATOMS: atom_id res chain seq x y z
N MET A 1 -26.43 -30.28 -0.81
CA MET A 1 -26.42 -28.87 -1.23
C MET A 1 -27.27 -28.13 -0.23
N GLU A 2 -26.66 -27.36 0.67
CA GLU A 2 -27.43 -26.41 1.48
C GLU A 2 -28.02 -25.36 0.54
N GLU A 3 -29.33 -25.14 0.66
CA GLU A 3 -30.02 -24.09 -0.08
C GLU A 3 -29.43 -22.73 0.32
N GLN A 4 -28.99 -21.93 -0.65
CA GLN A 4 -28.48 -20.59 -0.35
C GLN A 4 -29.61 -19.78 0.30
N SER A 5 -29.31 -19.12 1.42
CA SER A 5 -30.31 -18.32 2.11
C SER A 5 -30.83 -17.20 1.21
N ALA A 6 -32.05 -16.74 1.49
CA ALA A 6 -32.63 -15.57 0.82
C ALA A 6 -31.71 -14.35 0.89
N PHE A 7 -31.00 -14.15 2.02
CA PHE A 7 -30.03 -13.08 2.18
C PHE A 7 -28.90 -13.18 1.15
N VAL A 8 -28.29 -14.36 0.99
CA VAL A 8 -27.17 -14.56 0.06
C VAL A 8 -27.60 -14.32 -1.39
N LYS A 9 -28.79 -14.83 -1.75
CA LYS A 9 -29.36 -14.63 -3.09
C LYS A 9 -29.60 -13.15 -3.39
N ASP A 10 -30.23 -12.44 -2.46
CA ASP A 10 -30.52 -11.01 -2.60
C ASP A 10 -29.22 -10.18 -2.66
N LEU A 11 -28.22 -10.54 -1.86
CA LEU A 11 -26.93 -9.87 -1.83
C LEU A 11 -26.21 -9.93 -3.19
N TYR A 12 -26.15 -11.12 -3.80
CA TYR A 12 -25.48 -11.29 -5.10
C TYR A 12 -26.29 -10.71 -6.26
N ASP A 13 -27.63 -10.79 -6.23
CA ASP A 13 -28.49 -10.13 -7.23
C ASP A 13 -28.29 -8.60 -7.20
N MET A 14 -28.23 -7.99 -6.01
CA MET A 14 -27.92 -6.56 -5.87
C MET A 14 -26.50 -6.23 -6.34
N TYR A 15 -25.52 -7.10 -6.10
CA TYR A 15 -24.14 -6.92 -6.54
C TYR A 15 -24.04 -6.91 -8.07
N GLU A 16 -24.67 -7.88 -8.73
CA GLU A 16 -24.71 -7.98 -10.19
C GLU A 16 -25.39 -6.75 -10.83
N LYS A 17 -26.40 -6.18 -10.16
CA LYS A 17 -27.09 -4.95 -10.58
C LYS A 17 -26.35 -3.66 -10.19
N GLY A 18 -25.25 -3.74 -9.44
CA GLY A 18 -24.49 -2.57 -8.99
C GLY A 18 -25.16 -1.76 -7.87
N GLU A 19 -26.12 -2.35 -7.15
CA GLU A 19 -26.99 -1.68 -6.18
C GLU A 19 -26.34 -1.54 -4.79
N TRP A 20 -25.14 -0.97 -4.72
CA TRP A 20 -24.34 -0.85 -3.50
C TRP A 20 -25.07 -0.19 -2.32
N ARG A 21 -25.95 0.79 -2.58
CA ARG A 21 -26.77 1.42 -1.52
C ARG A 21 -27.73 0.44 -0.86
N LYS A 22 -28.32 -0.48 -1.63
CA LYS A 22 -29.20 -1.50 -1.09
C LYS A 22 -28.39 -2.52 -0.28
N ILE A 23 -27.20 -2.88 -0.75
CA ILE A 23 -26.27 -3.76 -0.02
C ILE A 23 -25.90 -3.18 1.36
N LEU A 24 -25.54 -1.89 1.42
CA LEU A 24 -25.24 -1.24 2.71
C LEU A 24 -26.46 -1.25 3.64
N LYS A 25 -27.65 -0.91 3.13
CA LYS A 25 -28.90 -0.95 3.91
C LYS A 25 -29.22 -2.36 4.40
N LEU A 26 -29.07 -3.37 3.55
CA LEU A 26 -29.31 -4.77 3.88
C LEU A 26 -28.40 -5.20 5.03
N GLY A 27 -27.10 -4.94 4.92
CA GLY A 27 -26.12 -5.26 5.96
C GLY A 27 -26.33 -4.52 7.28
N GLN A 28 -26.71 -3.24 7.24
CA GLN A 28 -27.06 -2.46 8.44
C GLN A 28 -28.32 -2.98 9.14
N SER A 29 -29.31 -3.42 8.35
CA SER A 29 -30.59 -3.92 8.87
C SER A 29 -30.53 -5.34 9.43
N ASN A 30 -29.48 -6.10 9.10
CA ASN A 30 -29.40 -7.53 9.37
C ASN A 30 -28.09 -7.87 10.09
N ALA A 31 -28.11 -7.83 11.43
CA ALA A 31 -26.95 -8.12 12.28
C ALA A 31 -26.82 -9.63 12.62
N SER A 32 -27.06 -10.52 11.64
CA SER A 32 -26.96 -11.97 11.84
C SER A 32 -25.51 -12.47 11.70
N GLU A 33 -25.24 -13.69 12.19
CA GLU A 33 -23.94 -14.37 11.94
C GLU A 33 -23.68 -14.59 10.44
N GLU A 34 -24.74 -14.67 9.63
CA GLU A 34 -24.62 -14.84 8.20
C GLU A 34 -24.08 -13.58 7.51
N THR A 35 -24.52 -12.39 7.91
CA THR A 35 -24.02 -11.14 7.31
C THR A 35 -22.56 -10.86 7.71
N LYS A 36 -22.14 -11.30 8.90
CA LYS A 36 -20.76 -11.20 9.38
C LYS A 36 -19.76 -11.99 8.53
N LYS A 37 -20.19 -13.05 7.81
CA LYS A 37 -19.35 -13.77 6.83
C LYS A 37 -18.91 -12.88 5.67
N TYR A 38 -19.68 -11.85 5.35
CA TYR A 38 -19.44 -10.95 4.23
C TYR A 38 -18.73 -9.69 4.68
N HIS A 39 -19.23 -9.07 5.73
CA HIS A 39 -18.58 -7.92 6.34
C HIS A 39 -18.89 -7.82 7.82
N TRP A 40 -17.85 -7.54 8.61
CA TRP A 40 -17.99 -7.46 10.06
C TRP A 40 -18.73 -6.22 10.53
N CYS A 41 -18.74 -5.16 9.72
CA CYS A 41 -19.28 -3.88 10.11
C CYS A 41 -19.67 -3.01 8.91
N TRP A 42 -20.97 -2.77 8.73
CA TRP A 42 -21.49 -2.12 7.53
C TRP A 42 -21.50 -0.60 7.67
N PRO A 43 -20.66 0.14 6.93
CA PRO A 43 -20.61 1.60 7.03
C PRO A 43 -21.87 2.23 6.41
N TYR A 44 -22.14 3.47 6.79
CA TYR A 44 -23.09 4.31 6.09
C TYR A 44 -22.47 4.92 4.83
N GLU A 45 -23.33 5.35 3.90
CA GLU A 45 -22.90 6.08 2.70
C GLU A 45 -22.08 7.33 3.07
N GLN A 46 -22.46 8.01 4.16
CA GLN A 46 -21.74 9.19 4.62
C GLN A 46 -20.33 8.86 5.11
N ASP A 47 -20.12 7.73 5.80
CA ASP A 47 -18.80 7.31 6.26
C ASP A 47 -17.83 7.11 5.08
N LEU A 48 -18.31 6.52 3.99
CA LEU A 48 -17.53 6.32 2.76
C LEU A 48 -17.18 7.66 2.09
N LYS A 49 -18.12 8.61 2.05
CA LYS A 49 -17.91 9.95 1.49
C LYS A 49 -16.95 10.78 2.33
N ASP A 50 -17.08 10.72 3.65
CA ASP A 50 -16.19 11.43 4.58
C ASP A 50 -14.77 10.88 4.47
N LEU A 51 -14.61 9.55 4.46
CA LEU A 51 -13.32 8.91 4.20
C LEU A 51 -12.70 9.40 2.88
N LYS A 52 -13.47 9.40 1.78
CA LYS A 52 -12.98 9.89 0.49
C LYS A 52 -12.53 11.35 0.55
N SER A 53 -13.36 12.21 1.11
CA SER A 53 -13.09 13.64 1.24
C SER A 53 -11.77 13.91 1.95
N GLU A 54 -11.49 13.18 3.03
CA GLU A 54 -10.25 13.32 3.78
C GLU A 54 -9.04 12.73 3.05
N LEU A 55 -9.20 11.59 2.39
CA LEU A 55 -8.15 11.02 1.54
C LEU A 55 -7.77 11.97 0.40
N ASP A 56 -8.76 12.65 -0.21
CA ASP A 56 -8.52 13.64 -1.26
C ASP A 56 -7.73 14.85 -0.75
N LYS A 57 -8.08 15.39 0.41
CA LYS A 57 -7.33 16.48 1.05
C LYS A 57 -5.88 16.10 1.32
N LEU A 58 -5.64 14.82 1.61
CA LEU A 58 -4.31 14.25 1.86
C LEU A 58 -3.58 13.83 0.57
N GLY A 59 -4.25 13.96 -0.59
CA GLY A 59 -3.76 13.60 -1.91
C GLY A 59 -3.71 12.10 -2.19
N VAL A 60 -4.32 11.26 -1.34
CA VAL A 60 -4.34 9.81 -1.48
C VAL A 60 -5.27 9.43 -2.63
N LYS A 61 -4.72 8.80 -3.67
CA LYS A 61 -5.47 8.49 -4.90
C LYS A 61 -6.07 7.09 -4.94
N SER A 62 -5.51 6.18 -4.14
CA SER A 62 -5.87 4.76 -4.13
C SER A 62 -5.58 4.12 -2.78
N LEU A 63 -6.18 2.97 -2.52
CA LEU A 63 -5.99 2.20 -1.31
C LEU A 63 -5.51 0.78 -1.62
N CYS A 64 -4.66 0.26 -0.74
CA CYS A 64 -4.36 -1.15 -0.64
C CYS A 64 -4.99 -1.68 0.65
N SER A 65 -6.03 -2.50 0.55
CA SER A 65 -6.76 -3.07 1.68
C SER A 65 -6.19 -4.44 2.04
N ILE A 66 -5.72 -4.59 3.28
CA ILE A 66 -5.06 -5.79 3.77
C ILE A 66 -6.03 -6.59 4.62
N GLY A 67 -6.19 -7.88 4.29
CA GLY A 67 -7.19 -8.73 4.94
C GLY A 67 -8.61 -8.25 4.64
N CYS A 68 -8.88 -7.91 3.37
CA CYS A 68 -10.15 -7.33 2.93
C CYS A 68 -11.33 -8.31 2.96
N GLY A 69 -11.10 -9.58 3.26
CA GLY A 69 -12.13 -10.59 3.27
C GLY A 69 -12.75 -10.77 1.88
N THR A 70 -14.07 -10.67 1.82
CA THR A 70 -14.83 -10.73 0.57
C THR A 70 -14.62 -9.51 -0.33
N GLY A 71 -14.05 -8.41 0.17
CA GLY A 71 -13.86 -7.17 -0.59
C GLY A 71 -15.11 -6.31 -0.74
N ILE A 72 -16.18 -6.61 -0.02
CA ILE A 72 -17.47 -5.91 -0.18
C ILE A 72 -17.42 -4.44 0.26
N LEU A 73 -16.63 -4.11 1.30
CA LEU A 73 -16.40 -2.73 1.71
C LEU A 73 -15.68 -1.95 0.61
N GLU A 74 -14.64 -2.54 0.07
CA GLU A 74 -13.81 -1.98 -0.98
C GLU A 74 -14.63 -1.74 -2.25
N TRP A 75 -15.48 -2.70 -2.61
CA TRP A 75 -16.42 -2.56 -3.72
C TRP A 75 -17.43 -1.44 -3.48
N CYS A 76 -18.05 -1.38 -2.30
CA CYS A 76 -18.97 -0.30 -1.93
C CYS A 76 -18.27 1.07 -1.93
N LEU A 77 -17.05 1.17 -1.40
CA LEU A 77 -16.25 2.39 -1.41
C LEU A 77 -15.95 2.85 -2.84
N ASN A 78 -15.54 1.92 -3.71
CA ASN A 78 -15.31 2.22 -5.12
C ASN A 78 -16.59 2.69 -5.83
N LYS A 79 -17.71 1.98 -5.67
CA LYS A 79 -18.99 2.35 -6.31
C LYS A 79 -19.57 3.66 -5.78
N CYS A 80 -19.35 3.97 -4.51
CA CYS A 80 -19.80 5.21 -3.88
C CYS A 80 -18.95 6.42 -4.30
N THR A 81 -17.62 6.25 -4.41
CA THR A 81 -16.67 7.38 -4.41
C THR A 81 -15.71 7.41 -5.59
N GLY A 82 -15.63 6.34 -6.38
CA GLY A 82 -14.63 6.14 -7.42
C GLY A 82 -13.21 5.83 -6.91
N MET A 83 -13.01 5.72 -5.59
CA MET A 83 -11.70 5.35 -5.01
C MET A 83 -11.25 3.99 -5.54
N GLU A 84 -10.05 3.94 -6.12
CA GLU A 84 -9.43 2.67 -6.51
C GLU A 84 -8.96 1.94 -5.26
N VAL A 85 -9.39 0.68 -5.11
CA VAL A 85 -8.99 -0.16 -3.99
C VAL A 85 -8.51 -1.51 -4.48
N LYS A 86 -7.32 -1.89 -4.03
CA LYS A 86 -6.72 -3.19 -4.29
C LYS A 86 -6.80 -4.05 -3.02
N GLY A 87 -7.45 -5.21 -3.12
CA GLY A 87 -7.57 -6.15 -2.01
C GLY A 87 -6.41 -7.15 -1.95
N ILE A 88 -5.83 -7.33 -0.78
CA ILE A 88 -4.80 -8.34 -0.51
C ILE A 88 -5.27 -9.30 0.58
N GLU A 89 -5.17 -10.60 0.30
CA GLU A 89 -5.48 -11.69 1.22
C GLU A 89 -4.32 -12.66 1.37
N VAL A 90 -4.27 -13.42 2.47
CA VAL A 90 -3.15 -14.35 2.75
C VAL A 90 -3.52 -15.82 2.51
N ASP A 91 -4.79 -16.18 2.65
CA ASP A 91 -5.26 -17.57 2.54
C ASP A 91 -5.94 -17.83 1.19
N GLU A 92 -5.12 -17.95 0.15
CA GLU A 92 -5.60 -18.29 -1.20
C GLU A 92 -6.47 -19.56 -1.19
N PHE A 93 -6.03 -20.60 -0.47
CA PHE A 93 -6.75 -21.87 -0.41
C PHE A 93 -8.16 -21.72 0.16
N TYR A 94 -8.33 -20.93 1.22
CA TYR A 94 -9.65 -20.63 1.75
C TYR A 94 -10.49 -19.88 0.72
N TRP A 95 -9.99 -18.77 0.17
CA TRP A 95 -10.75 -17.88 -0.70
C TRP A 95 -11.12 -18.47 -2.07
N VAL A 96 -10.39 -19.49 -2.55
CA VAL A 96 -10.74 -20.24 -3.77
C VAL A 96 -11.56 -21.50 -3.49
N SER A 97 -11.78 -21.86 -2.23
CA SER A 97 -12.56 -23.05 -1.86
C SER A 97 -14.06 -22.84 -2.10
N ALA A 98 -14.80 -23.94 -2.26
CA ALA A 98 -16.26 -23.91 -2.38
C ALA A 98 -16.98 -23.40 -1.11
N ASN A 99 -16.28 -23.33 0.02
CA ASN A 99 -16.83 -22.95 1.32
C ASN A 99 -16.68 -21.44 1.60
N ALA A 100 -15.87 -20.73 0.82
CA ALA A 100 -15.71 -19.29 0.97
C ALA A 100 -16.82 -18.53 0.22
N PRO A 101 -17.30 -17.40 0.76
CA PRO A 101 -18.14 -16.49 0.00
C PRO A 101 -17.41 -15.99 -1.24
N LYS A 102 -18.12 -15.87 -2.36
CA LYS A 102 -17.56 -15.32 -3.60
C LYS A 102 -17.13 -13.86 -3.39
N PRO A 103 -15.89 -13.49 -3.75
CA PRO A 103 -15.41 -12.11 -3.61
C PRO A 103 -16.15 -11.09 -4.48
N PHE A 104 -16.20 -9.84 -4.00
CA PHE A 104 -16.81 -8.66 -4.64
C PHE A 104 -15.77 -7.81 -5.40
N ILE A 105 -14.49 -8.12 -5.23
CA ILE A 105 -13.35 -7.55 -5.96
C ILE A 105 -12.41 -8.69 -6.36
N ASN A 106 -11.48 -8.42 -7.28
CA ASN A 106 -10.39 -9.35 -7.54
C ASN A 106 -9.39 -9.32 -6.38
N LEU A 107 -9.20 -10.47 -5.72
CA LEU A 107 -8.27 -10.61 -4.60
C LEU A 107 -6.86 -10.92 -5.12
N GLU A 108 -5.86 -10.24 -4.58
CA GLU A 108 -4.46 -10.64 -4.75
C GLU A 108 -3.94 -11.36 -3.52
N PHE A 109 -3.23 -12.46 -3.74
CA PHE A 109 -2.79 -13.30 -2.64
C PHE A 109 -1.32 -13.03 -2.27
N ALA A 110 -1.13 -12.63 -1.02
CA ALA A 110 0.17 -12.55 -0.40
C ALA A 110 0.67 -13.95 -0.04
N LYS A 111 1.97 -14.20 -0.25
CA LYS A 111 2.61 -15.37 0.32
C LYS A 111 2.56 -15.28 1.85
N ARG A 112 2.35 -16.41 2.53
CA ARG A 112 2.31 -16.52 4.01
C ARG A 112 3.48 -15.86 4.74
N LYS A 113 4.65 -15.72 4.09
CA LYS A 113 5.74 -14.84 4.53
C LYS A 113 5.92 -13.72 3.52
N LEU A 114 5.74 -12.49 3.98
CA LEU A 114 5.91 -11.28 3.17
C LEU A 114 7.41 -10.99 2.98
N PRO A 115 7.97 -11.09 1.75
CA PRO A 115 9.28 -10.51 1.51
C PRO A 115 9.23 -8.99 1.67
N SER A 116 10.36 -8.37 2.00
CA SER A 116 10.47 -6.92 2.19
C SER A 116 10.04 -6.09 0.98
N SER A 117 10.10 -6.68 -0.22
CA SER A 117 9.68 -6.06 -1.47
C SER A 117 8.21 -6.30 -1.84
N TYR A 118 7.43 -7.07 -1.08
CA TYR A 118 6.09 -7.50 -1.48
C TYR A 118 5.16 -6.33 -1.70
N LEU A 119 4.96 -5.46 -0.70
CA LEU A 119 4.11 -4.28 -0.83
C LEU A 119 4.63 -3.32 -1.90
N GLY A 120 5.94 -3.15 -2.01
CA GLY A 120 6.55 -2.36 -3.08
C GLY A 120 6.20 -2.90 -4.47
N THR A 121 6.11 -4.23 -4.62
CA THR A 121 5.76 -4.91 -5.87
C THR A 121 4.26 -4.90 -6.13
N ALA A 122 3.48 -5.35 -5.16
CA ALA A 122 2.02 -5.41 -5.21
C ALA A 122 1.41 -4.02 -5.45
N CYS A 123 1.97 -2.99 -4.83
CA CYS A 123 1.47 -1.63 -4.98
C CYS A 123 2.28 -0.79 -5.99
N THR A 124 3.11 -1.41 -6.84
CA THR A 124 3.96 -0.69 -7.82
C THR A 124 3.19 0.29 -8.70
N ARG A 125 1.92 0.01 -8.96
CA ARG A 125 1.07 0.75 -9.88
C ARG A 125 0.17 1.77 -9.21
N LEU A 126 0.21 1.88 -7.88
CA LEU A 126 -0.70 2.75 -7.14
C LEU A 126 -0.01 4.09 -6.83
N PRO A 127 -0.36 5.20 -7.50
CA PRO A 127 0.22 6.50 -7.20
C PRO A 127 -0.33 7.01 -5.86
N ASN A 128 0.57 7.37 -4.94
CA ASN A 128 0.23 7.94 -3.62
C ASN A 128 -0.90 7.18 -2.89
N TYR A 129 -0.66 5.91 -2.58
CA TYR A 129 -1.66 5.02 -1.99
C TYR A 129 -1.61 4.99 -0.45
N GLY A 130 -2.78 4.78 0.15
CA GLY A 130 -2.95 4.47 1.56
C GLY A 130 -3.01 2.96 1.82
N LEU A 131 -2.59 2.53 3.00
CA LEU A 131 -2.75 1.15 3.46
C LEU A 131 -3.95 1.05 4.40
N LEU A 132 -4.98 0.30 4.01
CA LEU A 132 -6.21 0.12 4.76
C LEU A 132 -6.18 -1.20 5.54
N PHE A 133 -6.48 -1.12 6.83
CA PHE A 133 -6.77 -2.24 7.72
C PHE A 133 -8.20 -2.09 8.25
N CYS A 134 -9.06 -3.04 7.94
CA CYS A 134 -10.46 -3.03 8.37
C CYS A 134 -10.76 -4.26 9.23
N TYR A 135 -11.06 -4.07 10.51
CA TYR A 135 -11.26 -5.13 11.49
C TYR A 135 -10.13 -6.19 11.47
N PHE A 136 -8.90 -5.73 11.23
CA PHE A 136 -7.74 -6.61 11.10
C PHE A 136 -7.37 -7.21 12.46
N ASN A 137 -7.14 -8.53 12.49
CA ASN A 137 -6.96 -9.27 13.74
C ASN A 137 -5.71 -10.14 13.71
N ASN A 138 -4.59 -9.58 13.24
CA ASN A 138 -3.31 -10.27 13.18
C ASN A 138 -2.17 -9.28 13.48
N PRO A 139 -1.79 -9.08 14.75
CA PRO A 139 -0.80 -8.07 15.13
C PRO A 139 0.57 -8.29 14.49
N ARG A 140 0.97 -9.57 14.31
CA ARG A 140 2.26 -9.91 13.68
C ARG A 140 2.28 -9.50 12.22
N ALA A 141 1.23 -9.87 11.47
CA ALA A 141 1.11 -9.47 10.07
C ALA A 141 1.00 -7.95 9.94
N PHE A 142 0.26 -7.29 10.84
CA PHE A 142 0.15 -5.83 10.84
C PHE A 142 1.52 -5.17 10.95
N LYS A 143 2.37 -5.60 11.89
CA LYS A 143 3.73 -5.09 12.05
C LYS A 143 4.56 -5.28 10.79
N ASP A 144 4.49 -6.46 10.17
CA ASP A 144 5.20 -6.72 8.91
C ASP A 144 4.73 -5.80 7.78
N TYR A 145 3.41 -5.66 7.59
CA TYR A 145 2.84 -4.77 6.58
C TYR A 145 3.24 -3.32 6.82
N VAL A 146 3.13 -2.80 8.05
CA VAL A 146 3.49 -1.41 8.38
C VAL A 146 5.00 -1.18 8.21
N ARG A 147 5.84 -2.17 8.56
CA ARG A 147 7.30 -2.10 8.41
C ARG A 147 7.72 -1.97 6.94
N TYR A 148 7.08 -2.71 6.04
CA TYR A 148 7.39 -2.68 4.60
C TYR A 148 6.56 -1.69 3.80
N PHE A 149 5.55 -1.07 4.42
CA PHE A 149 4.75 -0.05 3.77
C PHE A 149 5.59 1.20 3.54
N ILE A 150 5.68 1.62 2.30
CA ILE A 150 6.44 2.82 1.89
C ILE A 150 5.58 4.08 1.86
N GLY A 151 4.27 3.94 1.81
CA GLY A 151 3.34 5.06 1.74
C GLY A 151 3.23 5.83 3.06
N ASN A 152 2.58 6.98 2.99
CA ASN A 152 2.51 7.95 4.09
C ASN A 152 1.23 7.85 4.92
N TYR A 153 0.26 7.03 4.51
CA TYR A 153 -1.06 7.01 5.11
C TYR A 153 -1.51 5.60 5.47
N LEU A 154 -1.81 5.39 6.75
CA LEU A 154 -2.52 4.21 7.22
C LEU A 154 -3.97 4.60 7.48
N ILE A 155 -4.89 3.75 7.05
CA ILE A 155 -6.31 3.85 7.35
C ILE A 155 -6.64 2.65 8.24
N MET A 156 -7.22 2.92 9.40
CA MET A 156 -7.65 1.88 10.34
C MET A 156 -9.15 2.03 10.57
N ILE A 157 -9.88 0.95 10.32
CA ILE A 157 -11.32 0.81 10.59
C ILE A 157 -11.47 -0.30 11.61
N GLY A 158 -12.17 -0.03 12.72
CA GLY A 158 -12.39 -1.03 13.74
C GLY A 158 -13.43 -0.58 14.77
N PRO A 159 -13.66 -1.40 15.81
CA PRO A 159 -14.58 -1.06 16.89
C PRO A 159 -14.02 0.13 17.68
N SER A 160 -14.92 0.88 18.30
CA SER A 160 -14.53 1.98 19.18
C SER A 160 -14.32 1.54 20.61
N LEU A 161 -13.29 2.09 21.27
CA LEU A 161 -13.05 1.91 22.71
C LEU A 161 -14.15 2.53 23.58
N LYS A 162 -14.98 3.42 23.01
CA LYS A 162 -16.11 4.05 23.71
C LYS A 162 -17.27 3.10 23.97
N THR A 163 -17.22 1.89 23.40
CA THR A 163 -18.20 0.83 23.64
C THR A 163 -17.50 -0.46 24.05
N PRO A 164 -18.11 -1.30 24.92
CA PRO A 164 -17.55 -2.59 25.26
C PRO A 164 -17.19 -3.34 23.98
N PRO A 165 -15.97 -3.87 23.83
CA PRO A 165 -15.60 -4.57 22.61
C PRO A 165 -16.46 -5.84 22.54
N GLU A 166 -17.49 -5.83 21.70
CA GLU A 166 -18.17 -7.06 21.30
C GLU A 166 -17.22 -7.98 20.51
N LYS A 167 -16.07 -7.46 20.03
CA LYS A 167 -15.15 -8.14 19.11
C LYS A 167 -13.69 -7.76 19.38
N HIS A 168 -12.80 -8.75 19.24
CA HIS A 168 -11.36 -8.57 19.31
C HIS A 168 -10.82 -8.10 17.95
N VAL A 169 -10.21 -6.92 17.92
CA VAL A 169 -9.43 -6.40 16.78
C VAL A 169 -8.05 -6.08 17.33
N ASP A 170 -7.03 -6.60 16.65
CA ASP A 170 -5.63 -6.40 17.01
C ASP A 170 -4.79 -6.21 15.72
N PRO A 171 -4.32 -4.98 15.45
CA PRO A 171 -4.30 -3.81 16.33
C PRO A 171 -5.61 -3.03 16.42
N MET A 172 -5.88 -2.43 17.58
CA MET A 172 -6.97 -1.47 17.75
C MET A 172 -6.68 -0.16 17.00
N PRO A 173 -7.65 0.49 16.33
CA PRO A 173 -7.42 1.78 15.67
C PRO A 173 -6.97 2.90 16.61
N GLU A 174 -7.52 2.95 17.83
CA GLU A 174 -7.17 3.98 18.82
C GLU A 174 -5.75 3.79 19.36
N GLU A 175 -5.40 2.54 19.69
CA GLU A 175 -4.11 2.14 20.29
C GLU A 175 -3.39 1.06 19.46
N PRO A 176 -2.94 1.39 18.24
CA PRO A 176 -2.18 0.46 17.44
C PRO A 176 -0.81 0.20 18.05
N ASP A 177 -0.48 -1.06 18.29
CA ASP A 177 0.83 -1.52 18.80
C ASP A 177 1.93 -1.38 17.72
N PHE A 178 2.28 -0.13 17.41
CA PHE A 178 3.36 0.19 16.50
C PHE A 178 4.72 -0.08 17.13
N GLU A 179 5.64 -0.67 16.36
CA GLU A 179 7.05 -0.77 16.78
C GLU A 179 7.69 0.61 16.96
N THR A 180 7.21 1.62 16.23
CA THR A 180 7.70 3.01 16.27
C THR A 180 6.54 4.02 16.36
N PRO A 181 5.86 4.15 17.52
CA PRO A 181 4.63 4.96 17.64
C PRO A 181 4.83 6.44 17.26
N LYS A 182 6.02 7.00 17.51
CA LYS A 182 6.37 8.39 17.18
C LYS A 182 6.41 8.67 15.67
N LEU A 183 6.46 7.62 14.84
CA LEU A 183 6.48 7.70 13.38
C LEU A 183 5.09 7.98 12.79
N TRP A 184 4.00 7.67 13.49
CA TRP A 184 2.65 7.81 12.96
C TRP A 184 1.86 8.82 13.78
N VAL A 185 1.40 9.89 13.15
CA VAL A 185 0.59 10.94 13.79
C VAL A 185 -0.83 10.89 13.25
N LYS A 186 -1.80 11.17 14.11
CA LYS A 186 -3.21 11.24 13.69
C LYS A 186 -3.40 12.40 12.71
N ALA A 187 -3.87 12.09 11.50
CA ALA A 187 -4.23 13.07 10.48
C ALA A 187 -5.72 13.39 10.54
N TRP A 188 -6.55 12.37 10.75
CA TRP A 188 -7.99 12.50 10.85
C TRP A 188 -8.58 11.34 11.66
N ASN A 189 -9.71 11.58 12.32
CA ASN A 189 -10.54 10.51 12.85
C ASN A 189 -12.01 10.91 12.83
N THR A 190 -12.89 9.94 12.59
CA THR A 190 -14.31 10.06 12.88
C THR A 190 -14.79 8.83 13.67
N PHE A 191 -15.96 8.99 14.26
CA PHE A 191 -16.66 7.95 15.00
C PHE A 191 -18.13 7.95 14.58
N SER A 192 -18.63 6.80 14.15
CA SER A 192 -20.07 6.64 13.91
C SER A 192 -20.82 6.72 15.24
N LYS A 193 -21.74 7.68 15.37
CA LYS A 193 -22.60 7.84 16.56
C LYS A 193 -23.75 6.82 16.61
N THR A 194 -23.94 6.04 15.55
CA THR A 194 -25.02 5.07 15.40
C THR A 194 -24.44 3.67 15.24
N LYS A 195 -25.10 2.66 15.81
CA LYS A 195 -24.64 1.28 15.69
C LYS A 195 -24.58 0.83 14.22
N PRO A 196 -23.52 0.12 13.80
CA PRO A 196 -22.35 -0.25 14.60
C PRO A 196 -21.40 0.94 14.83
N PHE A 197 -20.88 1.03 16.07
CA PHE A 197 -19.95 2.08 16.50
C PHE A 197 -18.56 1.84 15.89
N ILE A 198 -18.32 2.46 14.73
CA ILE A 198 -17.08 2.36 13.96
C ILE A 198 -16.17 3.53 14.33
N ASP A 199 -14.91 3.23 14.64
CA ASP A 199 -13.83 4.21 14.58
C ASP A 199 -13.12 4.10 13.24
N LEU A 200 -13.00 5.24 12.56
CA LEU A 200 -12.23 5.38 11.33
C LEU A 200 -11.13 6.39 11.55
N LYS A 201 -9.88 5.95 11.37
CA LYS A 201 -8.69 6.74 11.66
C LYS A 201 -7.76 6.76 10.46
N ILE A 202 -7.26 7.95 10.15
CA ILE A 202 -6.18 8.14 9.20
C ILE A 202 -4.94 8.58 9.98
N LEU A 203 -3.86 7.82 9.84
CA LEU A 203 -2.56 8.12 10.39
C LEU A 203 -1.64 8.56 9.26
N LYS A 204 -0.95 9.68 9.46
CA LYS A 204 0.09 10.18 8.57
C LYS A 204 1.46 9.86 9.13
N ARG A 205 2.37 9.42 8.28
CA ARG A 205 3.78 9.23 8.63
C ARG A 205 4.42 10.58 8.93
N ARG A 206 5.05 10.70 10.11
CA ARG A 206 5.90 11.82 10.48
C ARG A 206 7.20 11.69 9.69
N LEU A 207 7.32 12.47 8.63
CA LEU A 207 8.60 12.64 7.96
C LEU A 207 9.53 13.35 8.95
N SER A 208 10.73 12.81 9.19
CA SER A 208 11.68 13.49 10.07
C SER A 208 12.06 14.83 9.45
N ASN A 209 12.47 15.80 10.28
CA ASN A 209 13.03 17.08 9.81
C ASN A 209 14.36 16.92 9.05
N SER A 210 14.76 15.69 8.70
CA SER A 210 15.84 15.46 7.74
C SER A 210 15.37 15.91 6.36
N PRO A 211 16.02 16.90 5.73
CA PRO A 211 15.70 17.34 4.38
C PRO A 211 15.67 16.18 3.37
N LEU A 212 16.47 15.13 3.59
CA LEU A 212 16.49 13.92 2.77
C LEU A 212 15.16 13.16 2.75
N ASN A 213 14.50 13.01 3.90
CA ASN A 213 13.25 12.22 3.97
C ASN A 213 12.07 12.98 3.34
N ASN A 214 12.10 14.31 3.38
CA ASN A 214 11.11 15.15 2.70
C ASN A 214 11.36 15.24 1.19
N LEU A 215 12.62 15.15 0.75
CA LEU A 215 12.98 15.17 -0.67
C LEU A 215 12.67 13.84 -1.38
N LEU A 216 12.78 12.71 -0.67
CA LEU A 216 12.64 11.38 -1.27
C LEU A 216 11.23 10.77 -1.13
N SER A 217 10.35 11.35 -0.31
CA SER A 217 8.97 10.84 -0.08
C SER A 217 7.95 11.30 -1.12
N ARG A 218 8.40 11.82 -2.26
CA ARG A 218 7.56 12.24 -3.37
C ARG A 218 7.61 11.21 -4.51
N SER A 219 6.58 11.29 -5.35
CA SER A 219 6.04 10.23 -6.22
C SER A 219 7.07 9.39 -6.99
N ARG A 220 6.68 8.17 -7.36
CA ARG A 220 7.44 7.32 -8.32
C ARG A 220 7.74 7.99 -9.67
N ASP A 221 7.05 9.09 -9.97
CA ASP A 221 7.24 9.92 -11.15
C ASP A 221 8.50 10.82 -11.09
N GLU A 222 9.24 10.81 -9.97
CA GLU A 222 10.47 11.58 -9.81
C GLU A 222 11.73 10.71 -10.08
N ALA A 223 12.77 11.35 -10.61
CA ALA A 223 14.09 10.74 -10.81
C ALA A 223 15.13 11.45 -9.93
N LEU A 224 16.06 10.68 -9.34
CA LEU A 224 17.23 11.28 -8.70
C LEU A 224 18.30 11.56 -9.74
N LEU A 225 18.82 12.78 -9.75
CA LEU A 225 19.95 13.17 -10.59
C LEU A 225 21.17 13.46 -9.73
N PHE A 226 22.25 12.72 -9.99
CA PHE A 226 23.57 12.94 -9.41
C PHE A 226 24.49 13.50 -10.49
N CYS A 227 24.95 14.74 -10.34
CA CYS A 227 25.85 15.39 -11.29
C CYS A 227 27.18 15.69 -10.62
N TYR A 228 28.27 15.09 -11.10
CA TYR A 228 29.60 15.22 -10.50
C TYR A 228 29.63 14.99 -8.99
N PHE A 229 28.72 14.12 -8.52
CA PHE A 229 28.57 13.81 -7.10
C PHE A 229 29.82 13.08 -6.61
N ASN A 230 30.26 13.37 -5.39
CA ASN A 230 31.52 12.83 -4.87
C ASN A 230 31.45 12.44 -3.39
N ASN A 231 30.29 11.95 -2.95
CA ASN A 231 30.07 11.49 -1.58
C ASN A 231 29.40 10.10 -1.60
N PRO A 232 30.19 9.01 -1.60
CA PRO A 232 29.62 7.66 -1.72
C PRO A 232 28.66 7.29 -0.59
N ASP A 233 28.87 7.76 0.63
CA ASP A 233 28.01 7.43 1.77
C ASP A 233 26.67 8.16 1.70
N ALA A 234 26.70 9.42 1.26
CA ALA A 234 25.48 10.16 0.94
C ALA A 234 24.75 9.51 -0.24
N PHE A 235 25.46 9.08 -1.28
CA PHE A 235 24.86 8.37 -2.42
C PHE A 235 24.14 7.11 -1.96
N LYS A 236 24.80 6.25 -1.18
CA LYS A 236 24.16 5.05 -0.61
C LYS A 236 22.93 5.41 0.20
N SER A 237 23.00 6.46 1.02
CA SER A 237 21.86 6.94 1.80
C SER A 237 20.71 7.42 0.90
N TYR A 238 21.00 8.25 -0.11
CA TYR A 238 20.01 8.70 -1.08
C TYR A 238 19.35 7.52 -1.79
N ILE A 239 20.13 6.59 -2.34
CA ILE A 239 19.60 5.41 -3.03
C ILE A 239 18.79 4.51 -2.09
N LYS A 240 19.26 4.29 -0.86
CA LYS A 240 18.57 3.48 0.15
C LYS A 240 17.18 4.02 0.49
N TYR A 241 17.03 5.34 0.48
CA TYR A 241 15.77 6.01 0.82
C TYR A 241 15.03 6.56 -0.39
N PHE A 242 15.52 6.38 -1.61
CA PHE A 242 14.88 6.84 -2.84
C PHE A 242 13.87 5.81 -3.34
N TYR A 243 12.67 6.27 -3.62
CA TYR A 243 11.53 5.41 -3.99
C TYR A 243 11.12 5.53 -5.46
N GLY A 244 11.79 6.40 -6.23
CA GLY A 244 11.57 6.52 -7.67
C GLY A 244 12.29 5.42 -8.46
N ASP A 245 11.80 5.16 -9.67
CA ASP A 245 12.32 4.07 -10.49
C ASP A 245 13.57 4.44 -11.28
N TYR A 246 13.92 5.74 -11.34
CA TYR A 246 14.98 6.23 -12.22
C TYR A 246 16.04 7.03 -11.47
N VAL A 247 17.30 6.65 -11.67
CA VAL A 247 18.48 7.37 -11.19
C VAL A 247 19.31 7.79 -12.39
N ILE A 248 19.56 9.07 -12.52
CA ILE A 248 20.38 9.69 -13.56
C ILE A 248 21.72 10.03 -12.92
N ILE A 249 22.81 9.57 -13.53
CA ILE A 249 24.16 9.88 -13.06
C ILE A 249 24.91 10.53 -14.21
N ILE A 250 25.38 11.75 -13.96
CA ILE A 250 26.19 12.55 -14.88
C ILE A 250 27.56 12.73 -14.26
N GLY A 251 28.59 12.44 -15.03
CA GLY A 251 29.97 12.57 -14.57
C GLY A 251 30.95 12.20 -15.68
N PRO A 252 32.24 12.09 -15.34
CA PRO A 252 33.25 11.74 -16.31
C PRO A 252 33.10 10.31 -16.83
N PRO A 253 33.62 10.00 -18.03
CA PRO A 253 33.69 8.63 -18.54
C PRO A 253 34.61 7.78 -17.65
N LEU A 254 34.40 6.46 -17.62
CA LEU A 254 35.19 5.55 -16.77
C LEU A 254 36.72 5.67 -16.98
N LYS A 255 37.14 6.02 -18.21
CA LYS A 255 38.54 6.16 -18.60
C LYS A 255 39.14 7.55 -18.33
N SER A 256 38.37 8.49 -17.77
CA SER A 256 38.85 9.84 -17.47
C SER A 256 40.01 9.80 -16.48
N LYS A 257 41.13 10.45 -16.82
CA LYS A 257 42.30 10.59 -15.95
C LYS A 257 42.30 11.87 -15.12
N THR A 258 41.49 12.87 -15.50
CA THR A 258 41.53 14.23 -14.96
C THR A 258 40.32 14.58 -14.09
N LYS A 259 39.14 14.08 -14.44
CA LYS A 259 37.89 14.29 -13.71
C LYS A 259 37.46 12.99 -12.98
N ARG A 260 36.88 13.11 -11.78
CA ARG A 260 36.36 12.00 -10.97
C ARG A 260 34.98 12.31 -10.40
N SER A 261 34.16 11.27 -10.22
CA SER A 261 32.93 11.31 -9.43
C SER A 261 32.76 10.01 -8.65
N ASN A 262 31.99 10.05 -7.57
CA ASN A 262 31.58 8.88 -6.82
C ASN A 262 30.12 9.05 -6.35
N PRO A 263 29.15 8.36 -6.98
CA PRO A 263 29.33 7.23 -7.90
C PRO A 263 29.88 7.63 -9.28
N MET A 264 30.47 6.66 -10.00
CA MET A 264 30.75 6.79 -11.43
C MET A 264 29.48 6.53 -12.25
N PRO A 265 29.25 7.22 -13.38
CA PRO A 265 28.02 7.03 -14.17
C PRO A 265 27.79 5.61 -14.68
N GLU A 266 28.85 4.97 -15.19
CA GLU A 266 28.77 3.65 -15.85
C GLU A 266 28.89 2.47 -14.88
N THR A 267 29.51 2.70 -13.71
CA THR A 267 29.72 1.69 -12.67
C THR A 267 29.39 2.27 -11.28
N PRO A 268 28.14 2.69 -11.05
CA PRO A 268 27.72 3.17 -9.75
C PRO A 268 27.80 2.06 -8.72
N ASN A 269 28.29 2.40 -7.53
CA ASN A 269 28.45 1.50 -6.40
C ASN A 269 27.12 1.26 -5.66
N PHE A 270 26.08 0.86 -6.39
CA PHE A 270 24.81 0.45 -5.78
C PHE A 270 25.04 -0.70 -4.79
N GLU A 271 24.40 -0.65 -3.62
CA GLU A 271 24.48 -1.73 -2.63
C GLU A 271 23.93 -3.06 -3.17
N ASN A 272 22.94 -2.99 -4.06
CA ASN A 272 22.31 -4.15 -4.70
C ASN A 272 22.30 -3.97 -6.23
N PRO A 273 23.43 -4.16 -6.93
CA PRO A 273 23.56 -3.85 -8.35
C PRO A 273 22.62 -4.70 -9.23
N ALA A 274 22.20 -5.88 -8.77
CA ALA A 274 21.25 -6.74 -9.48
C ALA A 274 19.84 -6.13 -9.61
N LEU A 275 19.50 -5.10 -8.83
CA LEU A 275 18.21 -4.41 -8.88
C LEU A 275 18.21 -3.24 -9.86
N TRP A 276 19.37 -2.82 -10.37
CA TRP A 276 19.51 -1.61 -11.19
C TRP A 276 19.99 -1.96 -12.59
N PHE A 277 19.32 -1.42 -13.60
CA PHE A 277 19.59 -1.70 -15.01
C PHE A 277 19.87 -0.41 -15.74
N LYS A 278 20.97 -0.38 -16.49
CA LYS A 278 21.24 0.72 -17.39
C LYS A 278 20.23 0.69 -18.53
N VAL A 279 19.41 1.73 -18.65
CA VAL A 279 18.39 1.86 -19.70
C VAL A 279 18.76 2.89 -20.75
N TYR A 280 19.70 3.79 -20.44
CA TYR A 280 20.20 4.79 -21.37
C TYR A 280 21.63 5.20 -21.01
N GLN A 281 22.43 5.51 -22.02
CA GLN A 281 23.75 6.11 -21.87
C GLN A 281 24.03 7.00 -23.08
N ARG A 282 24.55 8.19 -22.85
CA ARG A 282 25.02 9.09 -23.92
C ARG A 282 26.16 9.97 -23.43
N GLU A 283 27.10 10.24 -24.32
CA GLU A 283 28.08 11.31 -24.14
C GLU A 283 27.41 12.69 -24.25
N ILE A 284 27.75 13.59 -23.35
CA ILE A 284 27.19 14.94 -23.26
C ILE A 284 28.31 15.98 -23.28
N GLY A 285 28.08 17.06 -24.03
CA GLY A 285 29.01 18.18 -24.13
C GLY A 285 30.28 17.86 -24.92
N ARG A 286 31.21 18.84 -24.93
CA ARG A 286 32.50 18.74 -25.64
C ARG A 286 33.58 17.99 -24.83
N ASP A 287 33.35 17.82 -23.53
CA ASP A 287 34.31 17.22 -22.60
C ASP A 287 34.18 15.69 -22.51
N ASN A 288 33.31 15.09 -23.34
CA ASN A 288 32.99 13.66 -23.34
C ASN A 288 32.48 13.14 -21.99
N ASP A 289 31.78 13.97 -21.23
CA ASP A 289 31.09 13.53 -20.01
C ASP A 289 29.99 12.54 -20.39
N VAL A 290 29.56 11.70 -19.44
CA VAL A 290 28.58 10.66 -19.70
C VAL A 290 27.37 10.87 -18.81
N CYS A 291 26.19 10.85 -19.43
CA CYS A 291 24.91 10.73 -18.74
C CYS A 291 24.43 9.28 -18.85
N VAL A 292 24.17 8.64 -17.71
CA VAL A 292 23.62 7.29 -17.63
C VAL A 292 22.33 7.31 -16.84
N ILE A 293 21.28 6.69 -17.38
CA ILE A 293 20.02 6.48 -16.68
C ILE A 293 19.93 5.02 -16.26
N TRP A 294 19.74 4.83 -14.96
CA TRP A 294 19.54 3.55 -14.31
C TRP A 294 18.08 3.41 -13.91
N LYS A 295 17.48 2.25 -14.20
CA LYS A 295 16.13 1.90 -13.79
C LYS A 295 16.16 0.83 -12.70
N TYR A 296 15.41 1.06 -11.62
CA TYR A 296 15.15 0.07 -10.58
C TYR A 296 14.16 -0.98 -11.12
N ASN A 297 14.50 -2.26 -10.98
CA ASN A 297 13.61 -3.37 -11.30
C ASN A 297 13.79 -4.50 -10.28
N PRO A 298 12.85 -4.66 -9.32
CA PRO A 298 12.93 -5.72 -8.32
C PRO A 298 12.58 -7.12 -8.86
N SER A 299 11.90 -7.22 -10.00
CA SER A 299 11.44 -8.50 -10.56
C SER A 299 12.58 -9.35 -11.16
N SER A 300 13.67 -8.72 -11.58
CA SER A 300 14.84 -9.39 -12.17
C SER A 300 15.72 -10.14 -11.15
N ALA A 301 15.70 -9.75 -9.87
CA ALA A 301 16.37 -10.47 -8.79
C ALA A 301 15.73 -11.84 -8.51
N ILE A 302 14.44 -11.98 -8.80
CA ILE A 302 13.69 -13.23 -8.64
C ILE A 302 14.04 -14.21 -9.76
N LEU A 303 14.22 -13.72 -11.00
CA LEU A 303 14.53 -14.55 -12.17
C LEU A 303 15.94 -15.16 -12.11
N ARG A 304 16.94 -14.44 -11.57
CA ARG A 304 18.31 -14.97 -11.46
C ARG A 304 18.47 -16.10 -10.44
N LYS A 305 17.59 -16.21 -9.43
CA LYS A 305 17.61 -17.35 -8.49
C LYS A 305 17.06 -18.64 -9.09
N ASN A 306 16.28 -18.56 -10.16
CA ASN A 306 15.70 -19.72 -10.85
C ASN A 306 16.51 -20.18 -12.07
N SER A 307 17.68 -19.56 -12.32
CA SER A 307 18.54 -19.87 -13.48
C SER A 307 19.79 -20.67 -13.09
N ILE A 308 19.87 -21.17 -11.86
CA ILE A 308 20.89 -22.14 -11.43
C ILE A 308 20.13 -23.42 -11.09
N VAL A 309 19.92 -24.24 -12.11
CA VAL A 309 19.70 -25.69 -12.01
C VAL A 309 20.84 -26.33 -12.79
#